data_AF-A0A946ZK19-F1
#
_entry.id   AF-A0A946ZK19-F1
#
_cell.length_a   1.000
_cell.length_b   1.000
_cell.length_c   1.000
_cell.angle_alpha   90.00
_cell.angle_beta   90.00
_cell.angle_gamma   90.00
#
_symmetry.space_group_name_H-M   'P 1'
#
loop_
_entity.id
_entity.type
_entity.pdbx_description
1 polymer ?
#
loop_
_entity_poly.entity_id
_entity_poly.type
_entity_poly.pdbx_seq_one_letter_code
_entity_poly.pdbx_strand_id
1 'polypeptide(L)'
;MKKITLSLFVFTLILIVGCSPDSENIENTGMNPNFRVFESSPKDGNSTTTGDKALIGDECFSVNLIAGQHHIAGTVTVSSDGANLILTYMTNEDWTIDLTHMSIGDCEEQWVPTTGSGNPKIGHFEHTEPHSAGTNEVVYMINLEVIPEAYCFAVHAEVQGPTGGETAWGEGTGFDGNSWAMYVEALLSDCNPNEEEEEGGGGSDEE
;
A
#
# COMPACT_ATOMS: atom_id res chain seq x y z
N MET A 1 82.79 -35.27 8.10
CA MET A 1 82.91 -34.11 9.01
C MET A 1 82.15 -32.95 8.40
N LYS A 2 81.20 -32.38 9.16
CA LYS A 2 80.28 -31.30 8.77
C LYS A 2 81.00 -30.09 8.17
N LYS A 3 80.43 -29.49 7.12
CA LYS A 3 80.35 -28.03 6.98
C LYS A 3 78.95 -27.66 6.48
N ILE A 4 78.25 -26.94 7.36
CA ILE A 4 76.95 -26.31 7.17
C ILE A 4 77.26 -24.94 6.54
N THR A 5 76.60 -24.60 5.45
CA THR A 5 76.57 -23.23 4.92
C THR A 5 75.15 -22.86 4.53
N LEU A 6 74.47 -22.26 5.52
CA LEU A 6 73.65 -21.05 5.44
C LEU A 6 73.27 -20.61 4.02
N SER A 7 71.98 -20.72 3.67
CA SER A 7 71.37 -19.80 2.71
C SER A 7 69.96 -19.44 3.14
N LEU A 8 69.65 -18.19 2.86
CA LEU A 8 68.73 -17.30 3.55
C LEU A 8 67.26 -17.73 3.51
N PHE A 9 66.63 -17.54 4.67
CA PHE A 9 65.20 -17.29 4.83
C PHE A 9 64.77 -16.12 3.93
N VAL A 10 63.80 -16.35 3.05
CA VAL A 10 62.87 -15.31 2.60
C VAL A 10 61.47 -15.90 2.76
N PHE A 11 60.92 -15.71 3.96
CA PHE A 11 59.52 -15.98 4.25
C PHE A 11 58.74 -14.79 3.69
N THR A 12 58.36 -14.86 2.41
CA THR A 12 57.46 -13.88 1.82
C THR A 12 56.08 -14.13 2.43
N LEU A 13 55.78 -13.40 3.50
CA LEU A 13 54.46 -13.29 4.08
C LEU A 13 53.56 -12.60 3.03
N ILE A 14 52.88 -13.41 2.22
CA ILE A 14 51.82 -12.91 1.34
C ILE A 14 50.66 -12.55 2.28
N LEU A 15 50.62 -11.28 2.67
CA LEU A 15 49.42 -10.65 3.19
C LEU A 15 48.40 -10.65 2.05
N ILE A 16 47.61 -11.72 1.96
CA ILE A 16 46.32 -11.67 1.30
C ILE A 16 45.45 -10.69 2.09
N VAL A 17 45.59 -9.40 1.78
CA VAL A 17 44.53 -8.43 2.00
C VAL A 17 43.41 -8.85 1.06
N GLY A 18 42.59 -9.79 1.53
CA GLY A 18 41.27 -10.00 0.98
C GLY A 18 40.51 -8.72 1.26
N CYS A 19 40.44 -7.85 0.25
CA CYS A 19 39.36 -6.91 0.15
C CYS A 19 38.10 -7.77 0.13
N SER A 20 37.34 -7.77 1.25
CA SER A 20 35.90 -8.01 1.10
C SER A 20 35.44 -7.05 0.00
N PRO A 21 34.47 -7.40 -0.85
CA PRO A 21 33.67 -6.34 -1.42
C PRO A 21 33.14 -5.55 -0.22
N ASP A 22 33.75 -4.39 0.01
CA ASP A 22 33.13 -3.34 0.80
C ASP A 22 31.72 -3.23 0.21
N SER A 23 30.74 -3.27 1.10
CA SER A 23 29.34 -3.13 0.74
C SER A 23 29.17 -1.82 -0.01
N GLU A 24 29.30 -1.87 -1.33
CA GLU A 24 28.94 -0.77 -2.19
C GLU A 24 27.43 -0.69 -2.13
N ASN A 25 26.98 0.36 -1.45
CA ASN A 25 25.68 1.01 -1.57
C ASN A 25 24.59 0.11 -2.18
N ILE A 26 23.86 -0.58 -1.31
CA ILE A 26 22.42 -0.70 -1.57
C ILE A 26 21.95 0.76 -1.62
N GLU A 27 21.67 1.28 -2.81
CA GLU A 27 20.76 2.42 -2.93
C GLU A 27 19.50 2.01 -2.19
N ASN A 28 19.38 2.50 -0.97
CA ASN A 28 18.20 2.41 -0.14
C ASN A 28 17.17 3.30 -0.84
N THR A 29 16.48 2.76 -1.85
CA THR A 29 15.26 3.37 -2.39
C THR A 29 14.31 3.44 -1.21
N GLY A 30 14.23 4.65 -0.64
CA GLY A 30 13.79 4.89 0.73
C GLY A 30 12.44 4.25 1.05
N MET A 31 12.46 3.33 2.00
CA MET A 31 11.25 2.87 2.66
C MET A 31 10.67 4.07 3.43
N ASN A 32 9.61 4.70 2.89
CA ASN A 32 8.87 5.72 3.61
C ASN A 32 8.27 5.06 4.86
N PRO A 33 8.67 5.43 6.09
CA PRO A 33 8.18 4.74 7.29
C PRO A 33 6.67 4.88 7.48
N ASN A 34 6.06 5.89 6.86
CA ASN A 34 4.62 6.15 6.91
C ASN A 34 3.84 5.33 5.89
N PHE A 35 4.51 4.55 5.04
CA PHE A 35 3.86 3.86 3.94
C PHE A 35 4.46 2.47 3.69
N ARG A 36 3.63 1.43 3.73
CA ARG A 36 4.05 0.06 3.48
C ARG A 36 3.04 -0.64 2.57
N VAL A 37 3.52 -1.51 1.70
CA VAL A 37 2.69 -2.30 0.78
C VAL A 37 3.04 -3.77 0.94
N PHE A 38 2.03 -4.63 0.96
CA PHE A 38 2.14 -6.08 1.03
C PHE A 38 1.23 -6.70 -0.03
N GLU A 39 1.57 -7.88 -0.52
CA GLU A 39 0.75 -8.65 -1.46
C GLU A 39 0.62 -10.11 -1.03
N SER A 40 -0.48 -10.76 -1.40
CA SER A 40 -0.68 -12.19 -1.21
C SER A 40 -1.46 -12.82 -2.38
N SER A 41 -1.30 -14.14 -2.56
CA SER A 41 -1.98 -14.94 -3.58
C SER A 41 -2.70 -16.15 -2.97
N PRO A 42 -3.76 -16.73 -3.58
CA PRO A 42 -4.47 -17.89 -3.02
C PRO A 42 -3.61 -19.16 -2.94
N LYS A 43 -2.50 -19.21 -3.68
CA LYS A 43 -1.53 -20.31 -3.68
C LYS A 43 -0.55 -20.25 -2.52
N ASP A 44 -0.46 -19.12 -1.84
CA ASP A 44 0.27 -18.99 -0.59
C ASP A 44 -0.58 -19.70 0.46
N GLY A 45 -0.34 -21.01 0.64
CA GLY A 45 -1.09 -21.90 1.53
C GLY A 45 -1.07 -21.54 3.02
N ASN A 46 -0.75 -20.30 3.37
CA ASN A 46 -1.05 -19.71 4.65
C ASN A 46 -2.47 -19.11 4.60
N SER A 47 -3.47 -20.00 4.57
CA SER A 47 -4.81 -19.61 5.00
C SER A 47 -4.70 -19.26 6.48
N THR A 48 -4.50 -17.98 6.81
CA THR A 48 -4.47 -17.54 8.19
C THR A 48 -5.88 -17.56 8.76
N THR A 49 -6.37 -18.75 9.00
CA THR A 49 -7.60 -19.00 9.72
C THR A 49 -7.34 -18.65 11.19
N THR A 50 -7.97 -17.57 11.66
CA THR A 50 -8.17 -17.24 13.08
C THR A 50 -6.99 -16.59 13.83
N GLY A 51 -5.90 -16.20 13.15
CA GLY A 51 -4.76 -15.45 13.72
C GLY A 51 -4.55 -14.02 13.20
N ASP A 52 -5.05 -13.68 12.00
CA ASP A 52 -4.76 -12.42 11.30
C ASP A 52 -5.76 -11.29 11.56
N LYS A 53 -6.66 -11.44 12.54
CA LYS A 53 -7.42 -10.30 13.09
C LYS A 53 -6.50 -9.25 13.74
N ALA A 54 -5.21 -9.55 13.90
CA ALA A 54 -4.20 -8.60 14.38
C ALA A 54 -3.57 -7.77 13.24
N LEU A 55 -3.74 -8.15 11.97
CA LEU A 55 -3.30 -7.38 10.80
C LEU A 55 -4.47 -6.70 10.08
N ILE A 56 -5.67 -7.24 10.23
CA ILE A 56 -6.89 -6.64 9.72
C ILE A 56 -7.47 -5.82 10.86
N GLY A 57 -7.25 -4.51 10.79
CA GLY A 57 -7.86 -3.55 11.71
C GLY A 57 -9.40 -3.64 11.69
N ASP A 58 -10.06 -2.87 12.55
CA ASP A 58 -11.52 -2.82 12.49
C ASP A 58 -11.94 -2.17 11.15
N GLU A 59 -12.80 -2.86 10.40
CA GLU A 59 -13.29 -2.40 9.10
C GLU A 59 -14.16 -1.15 9.30
N CYS A 60 -13.79 -0.08 8.60
CA CYS A 60 -14.53 1.17 8.59
C CYS A 60 -15.64 1.09 7.53
N PHE A 61 -15.24 0.80 6.30
CA PHE A 61 -16.14 0.64 5.16
C PHE A 61 -15.45 -0.09 3.99
N SER A 62 -16.22 -0.44 2.98
CA SER A 62 -15.73 -1.03 1.74
C SER A 62 -16.46 -0.51 0.51
N VAL A 63 -15.77 -0.51 -0.63
CA VAL A 63 -16.30 -0.13 -1.95
C VAL A 63 -16.00 -1.22 -2.97
N ASN A 64 -16.80 -1.29 -4.04
CA ASN A 64 -16.53 -2.25 -5.12
C ASN A 64 -15.27 -1.86 -5.90
N LEU A 65 -14.49 -2.83 -6.33
CA LEU A 65 -13.44 -2.65 -7.34
C LEU A 65 -14.04 -2.94 -8.72
N ILE A 66 -14.34 -1.90 -9.49
CA ILE A 66 -15.07 -2.00 -10.77
C ILE A 66 -14.08 -2.03 -11.94
N ALA A 67 -13.95 -3.19 -12.58
CA ALA A 67 -13.18 -3.40 -13.80
C ALA A 67 -13.99 -3.09 -15.07
N GLY A 68 -13.34 -2.45 -16.05
CA GLY A 68 -13.92 -2.20 -17.38
C GLY A 68 -15.26 -1.46 -17.34
N GLN A 69 -15.49 -0.61 -16.33
CA GLN A 69 -16.73 0.15 -16.07
C GLN A 69 -17.96 -0.69 -15.67
N HIS A 70 -17.92 -2.02 -15.72
CA HIS A 70 -19.13 -2.85 -15.68
C HIS A 70 -19.03 -4.12 -14.83
N HIS A 71 -17.83 -4.52 -14.42
CA HIS A 71 -17.60 -5.77 -13.71
C HIS A 71 -17.08 -5.51 -12.31
N ILE A 72 -17.74 -6.07 -11.29
CA ILE A 72 -17.18 -6.10 -9.95
C ILE A 72 -16.08 -7.17 -9.93
N ALA A 73 -14.83 -6.73 -10.01
CA ALA A 73 -13.65 -7.59 -9.99
C ALA A 73 -13.23 -7.93 -8.55
N GLY A 74 -13.73 -7.19 -7.56
CA GLY A 74 -13.36 -7.35 -6.17
C GLY A 74 -13.91 -6.23 -5.29
N THR A 75 -13.23 -5.99 -4.17
CA THR A 75 -13.53 -4.92 -3.20
C THR A 75 -12.26 -4.18 -2.81
N VAL A 76 -12.39 -2.92 -2.43
CA VAL A 76 -11.40 -2.18 -1.66
C VAL A 76 -11.97 -1.92 -0.29
N THR A 77 -11.30 -2.40 0.75
CA THR A 77 -11.71 -2.24 2.15
C THR A 77 -10.80 -1.24 2.84
N VAL A 78 -11.40 -0.35 3.63
CA VAL A 78 -10.70 0.58 4.52
C VAL A 78 -10.90 0.10 5.96
N SER A 79 -9.80 -0.05 6.69
CA SER A 79 -9.77 -0.45 8.10
C SER A 79 -8.74 0.36 8.89
N SER A 80 -8.81 0.31 10.21
CA SER A 80 -7.83 0.97 11.09
C SER A 80 -7.38 0.03 12.21
N ASP A 81 -6.07 -0.01 12.47
CA ASP A 81 -5.50 -0.71 13.64
C ASP A 81 -5.23 0.23 14.82
N GLY A 82 -5.66 1.50 14.73
CA GLY A 82 -5.42 2.56 15.70
C GLY A 82 -4.09 3.31 15.53
N ALA A 83 -3.18 2.82 14.68
CA ALA A 83 -1.94 3.52 14.31
C ALA A 83 -1.84 3.77 12.80
N ASN A 84 -2.41 2.90 11.98
CA ASN A 84 -2.39 2.96 10.53
C ASN A 84 -3.80 2.86 9.97
N LEU A 85 -4.06 3.62 8.90
CA LEU A 85 -5.11 3.36 7.95
C LEU A 85 -4.66 2.22 7.04
N ILE A 86 -5.53 1.23 6.85
CA ILE A 86 -5.24 0.02 6.08
C ILE A 86 -6.22 -0.07 4.91
N LEU A 87 -5.68 0.02 3.70
CA LEU A 87 -6.41 -0.07 2.43
C LEU A 87 -6.09 -1.42 1.77
N THR A 88 -7.10 -2.29 1.68
CA THR A 88 -6.95 -3.64 1.14
C THR A 88 -7.70 -3.80 -0.16
N TYR A 89 -6.98 -4.03 -1.25
CA TYR A 89 -7.54 -4.52 -2.51
C TYR A 89 -7.71 -6.03 -2.39
N MET A 90 -8.90 -6.54 -2.66
CA MET A 90 -9.19 -7.97 -2.70
C MET A 90 -9.97 -8.29 -3.95
N THR A 91 -9.45 -9.20 -4.78
CA THR A 91 -10.12 -9.64 -6.01
C THR A 91 -10.97 -10.90 -5.80
N ASN A 92 -12.02 -11.02 -6.60
CA ASN A 92 -12.84 -12.23 -6.72
C ASN A 92 -12.03 -13.36 -7.38
N GLU A 93 -12.40 -14.63 -7.18
CA GLU A 93 -11.58 -15.80 -7.52
C GLU A 93 -11.01 -15.84 -8.95
N ASP A 94 -11.74 -15.34 -9.95
CA ASP A 94 -11.32 -15.35 -11.35
C ASP A 94 -10.53 -14.09 -11.78
N TRP A 95 -10.15 -13.25 -10.82
CA TRP A 95 -9.43 -12.01 -11.04
C TRP A 95 -8.09 -12.01 -10.31
N THR A 96 -7.10 -11.35 -10.90
CA THR A 96 -5.80 -11.09 -10.26
C THR A 96 -5.39 -9.64 -10.49
N ILE A 97 -4.46 -9.15 -9.68
CA ILE A 97 -3.95 -7.78 -9.71
C ILE A 97 -2.52 -7.80 -10.27
N ASP A 98 -2.27 -7.04 -11.33
CA ASP A 98 -0.94 -6.93 -11.95
C ASP A 98 -0.21 -5.64 -11.53
N LEU A 99 -0.96 -4.56 -11.30
CA LEU A 99 -0.44 -3.25 -10.93
C LEU A 99 -1.48 -2.47 -10.13
N THR A 100 -1.05 -1.73 -9.12
CA THR A 100 -1.89 -0.79 -8.39
C THR A 100 -1.33 0.63 -8.48
N HIS A 101 -2.23 1.60 -8.49
CA HIS A 101 -1.94 3.03 -8.40
C HIS A 101 -2.84 3.62 -7.32
N MET A 102 -2.25 4.29 -6.33
CA MET A 102 -2.97 4.90 -5.23
C MET A 102 -2.47 6.32 -4.93
N SER A 103 -3.42 7.23 -4.71
CA SER A 103 -3.19 8.59 -4.21
C SER A 103 -4.13 8.84 -3.05
N ILE A 104 -3.67 9.48 -1.97
CA ILE A 104 -4.46 9.82 -0.79
C ILE A 104 -4.01 11.18 -0.24
N GLY A 105 -4.94 11.99 0.27
CA GLY A 105 -4.60 13.26 0.93
C GLY A 105 -5.82 14.09 1.30
N ASP A 106 -5.61 15.36 1.63
CA ASP A 106 -6.68 16.30 2.01
C ASP A 106 -7.57 16.62 0.80
N CYS A 107 -8.88 16.38 0.93
CA CYS A 107 -9.86 16.67 -0.11
C CYS A 107 -9.90 18.14 -0.54
N GLU A 108 -9.57 19.06 0.37
CA GLU A 108 -9.59 20.51 0.12
C GLU A 108 -8.27 21.03 -0.47
N GLU A 109 -7.25 20.18 -0.58
CA GLU A 109 -5.98 20.48 -1.22
C GLU A 109 -5.79 19.69 -2.53
N GLN A 110 -4.64 19.89 -3.19
CA GLN A 110 -4.28 19.10 -4.36
C GLN A 110 -3.69 17.74 -3.94
N TRP A 111 -4.57 16.79 -3.61
CA TRP A 111 -4.20 15.44 -3.15
C TRP A 111 -3.93 14.43 -4.28
N VAL A 112 -4.32 14.74 -5.51
CA VAL A 112 -4.14 13.86 -6.68
C VAL A 112 -3.74 14.67 -7.91
N PRO A 113 -2.72 14.24 -8.66
CA PRO A 113 -2.31 14.98 -9.86
C PRO A 113 -3.36 14.86 -10.94
N THR A 114 -3.91 16.00 -11.37
CA THR A 114 -4.91 16.07 -12.45
C THR A 114 -4.38 16.80 -13.68
N THR A 115 -5.05 16.57 -14.81
CA THR A 115 -4.93 17.38 -16.03
C THR A 115 -5.73 18.68 -15.90
N GLY A 116 -5.50 19.65 -16.79
CA GLY A 116 -6.29 20.90 -16.78
C GLY A 116 -7.78 20.71 -17.03
N SER A 117 -8.21 19.54 -17.53
CA SER A 117 -9.62 19.18 -17.69
C SER A 117 -10.17 18.34 -16.53
N GLY A 118 -9.41 18.09 -15.47
CA GLY A 118 -9.86 17.36 -14.29
C GLY A 118 -9.51 15.87 -14.24
N ASN A 119 -9.21 15.23 -15.38
CA ASN A 119 -8.87 13.79 -15.38
C ASN A 119 -7.61 13.53 -14.53
N PRO A 120 -7.58 12.46 -13.72
CA PRO A 120 -6.40 12.10 -12.95
C PRO A 120 -5.26 11.62 -13.86
N LYS A 121 -4.03 11.89 -13.45
CA LYS A 121 -2.79 11.43 -14.08
C LYS A 121 -2.28 10.19 -13.36
N ILE A 122 -2.88 9.04 -13.66
CA ILE A 122 -2.65 7.76 -12.97
C ILE A 122 -1.15 7.42 -12.84
N GLY A 123 -0.36 7.54 -13.91
CA GLY A 123 1.09 7.27 -13.88
C GLY A 123 1.93 8.27 -13.09
N HIS A 124 1.31 9.24 -12.42
CA HIS A 124 1.93 10.19 -11.51
C HIS A 124 1.39 10.10 -10.08
N PHE A 125 0.54 9.10 -9.78
CA PHE A 125 0.06 8.86 -8.42
C PHE A 125 1.23 8.59 -7.48
N GLU A 126 1.09 9.00 -6.22
CA GLU A 126 2.16 8.92 -5.22
C GLU A 126 2.67 7.50 -5.04
N HIS A 127 1.76 6.52 -5.11
CA HIS A 127 2.06 5.13 -4.90
C HIS A 127 1.68 4.33 -6.14
N THR A 128 2.68 3.65 -6.72
CA THR A 128 2.51 2.78 -7.88
C THR A 128 3.34 1.53 -7.65
N GLU A 129 2.70 0.37 -7.55
CA GLU A 129 3.36 -0.88 -7.19
C GLU A 129 2.99 -2.01 -8.17
N PRO A 130 3.96 -2.58 -8.91
CA PRO A 130 3.72 -3.78 -9.71
C PRO A 130 3.64 -5.01 -8.80
N HIS A 131 2.80 -5.98 -9.17
CA HIS A 131 2.55 -7.15 -8.35
C HIS A 131 2.99 -8.46 -8.99
N SER A 132 3.23 -9.45 -8.13
CA SER A 132 3.54 -10.81 -8.60
C SER A 132 2.37 -11.44 -9.35
N ALA A 133 2.67 -12.31 -10.32
CA ALA A 133 1.64 -12.99 -11.08
C ALA A 133 0.78 -13.89 -10.19
N GLY A 134 -0.54 -13.67 -10.20
CA GLY A 134 -1.49 -14.42 -9.38
C GLY A 134 -1.87 -13.74 -8.07
N THR A 135 -1.33 -12.56 -7.78
CA THR A 135 -1.72 -11.72 -6.63
C THR A 135 -3.22 -11.47 -6.68
N ASN A 136 -3.91 -11.74 -5.58
CA ASN A 136 -5.34 -11.48 -5.44
C ASN A 136 -5.65 -10.51 -4.29
N GLU A 137 -4.69 -10.25 -3.41
CA GLU A 137 -4.78 -9.31 -2.31
C GLU A 137 -3.57 -8.37 -2.30
N VAL A 138 -3.82 -7.07 -2.13
CA VAL A 138 -2.78 -6.05 -1.94
C VAL A 138 -3.19 -5.16 -0.76
N VAL A 139 -2.30 -5.01 0.23
CA VAL A 139 -2.55 -4.26 1.45
C VAL A 139 -1.61 -3.07 1.52
N TYR A 140 -2.18 -1.88 1.60
CA TYR A 140 -1.51 -0.63 1.86
C TYR A 140 -1.70 -0.23 3.32
N MET A 141 -0.60 0.01 4.04
CA MET A 141 -0.64 0.57 5.40
C MET A 141 -0.06 1.97 5.38
N ILE A 142 -0.83 2.93 5.89
CA ILE A 142 -0.49 4.34 5.91
C ILE A 142 -0.59 4.85 7.34
N ASN A 143 0.45 5.51 7.84
CA ASN A 143 0.43 6.07 9.20
C ASN A 143 -0.70 7.12 9.33
N LEU A 144 -1.56 7.00 10.33
CA LEU A 144 -2.65 7.94 10.57
C LEU A 144 -2.15 9.36 10.87
N GLU A 145 -0.94 9.52 11.42
CA GLU A 145 -0.36 10.84 11.73
C GLU A 145 -0.12 11.72 10.49
N VAL A 146 -0.15 11.14 9.27
CA VAL A 146 0.02 11.87 8.02
C VAL A 146 -1.28 12.02 7.23
N ILE A 147 -2.40 11.52 7.74
CA ILE A 147 -3.72 11.58 7.09
C ILE A 147 -4.57 12.65 7.79
N PRO A 148 -5.16 13.60 7.04
CA PRO A 148 -6.11 14.56 7.61
C PRO A 148 -7.42 13.88 8.01
N GLU A 149 -8.19 14.51 8.91
CA GLU A 149 -9.49 13.98 9.37
C GLU A 149 -10.43 13.71 8.19
N ALA A 150 -10.60 14.70 7.30
CA ALA A 150 -11.29 14.52 6.04
C ALA A 150 -10.25 14.26 4.95
N TYR A 151 -10.36 13.11 4.29
CA TYR A 151 -9.39 12.69 3.27
C TYR A 151 -10.07 12.10 2.06
N CYS A 152 -9.39 12.24 0.93
CA CYS A 152 -9.78 11.72 -0.36
C CYS A 152 -8.75 10.70 -0.82
N PHE A 153 -9.20 9.63 -1.46
CA PHE A 153 -8.29 8.66 -2.07
C PHE A 153 -8.80 8.13 -3.39
N ALA A 154 -7.86 7.83 -4.28
CA ALA A 154 -8.06 7.27 -5.60
C ALA A 154 -7.33 5.95 -5.67
N VAL A 155 -8.07 4.86 -5.90
CA VAL A 155 -7.56 3.49 -5.91
C VAL A 155 -7.83 2.89 -7.29
N HIS A 156 -6.76 2.71 -8.07
CA HIS A 156 -6.79 2.20 -9.43
C HIS A 156 -5.94 0.93 -9.54
N ALA A 157 -6.39 -0.03 -10.34
CA ALA A 157 -5.66 -1.26 -10.58
C ALA A 157 -5.68 -1.67 -12.05
N GLU A 158 -4.60 -2.28 -12.52
CA GLU A 158 -4.62 -3.13 -13.71
C GLU A 158 -4.87 -4.56 -13.24
N VAL A 159 -5.94 -5.17 -13.74
CA VAL A 159 -6.40 -6.49 -13.30
C VAL A 159 -6.52 -7.44 -14.49
N GLN A 160 -6.33 -8.72 -14.24
CA GLN A 160 -6.51 -9.76 -15.23
C GLN A 160 -7.75 -10.59 -14.85
N GLY A 161 -8.76 -10.59 -15.73
CA GLY A 161 -10.02 -11.32 -15.53
C GLY A 161 -10.24 -12.44 -16.55
N PRO A 162 -11.44 -13.05 -16.55
CA PRO A 162 -11.79 -14.16 -17.45
C PRO A 162 -11.67 -13.85 -18.95
N THR A 163 -11.86 -12.59 -19.33
CA THR A 163 -11.92 -12.14 -20.74
C THR A 163 -10.65 -11.43 -21.20
N GLY A 164 -9.68 -11.19 -20.31
CA GLY A 164 -8.50 -10.38 -20.62
C GLY A 164 -8.14 -9.41 -19.50
N GLY A 165 -7.11 -8.61 -19.77
CA GLY A 165 -6.70 -7.52 -18.89
C GLY A 165 -7.66 -6.33 -18.97
N GLU A 166 -7.97 -5.74 -17.84
CA GLU A 166 -8.84 -4.58 -17.67
C GLU A 166 -8.21 -3.56 -16.71
N THR A 167 -8.71 -2.33 -16.74
CA THR A 167 -8.45 -1.34 -15.69
C THR A 167 -9.61 -1.34 -14.72
N ALA A 168 -9.34 -1.11 -13.44
CA ALA A 168 -10.33 -1.10 -12.38
C ALA A 168 -10.19 0.12 -11.47
N TRP A 169 -11.31 0.62 -10.95
CA TRP A 169 -11.37 1.71 -9.99
C TRP A 169 -12.17 1.29 -8.77
N GLY A 170 -11.75 1.73 -7.57
CA GLY A 170 -12.64 1.71 -6.41
C GLY A 170 -13.86 2.60 -6.69
N GLU A 171 -15.04 2.06 -6.45
CA GLU A 171 -16.30 2.74 -6.67
C GLU A 171 -16.41 3.97 -5.78
N GLY A 172 -16.79 5.10 -6.38
CA GLY A 172 -16.92 6.36 -5.66
C GLY A 172 -17.40 7.49 -6.55
N THR A 173 -17.05 8.72 -6.17
CA THR A 173 -17.34 9.94 -6.92
C THR A 173 -16.49 10.00 -8.18
N GLY A 174 -17.08 10.37 -9.31
CA GLY A 174 -16.34 10.55 -10.55
C GLY A 174 -15.42 11.77 -10.50
N PHE A 175 -14.20 11.62 -11.01
CA PHE A 175 -13.33 12.78 -11.28
C PHE A 175 -13.95 13.70 -12.32
N ASP A 176 -13.61 14.99 -12.22
CA ASP A 176 -13.88 15.94 -13.29
C ASP A 176 -13.24 15.48 -14.63
N GLY A 177 -13.81 15.98 -15.73
CA GLY A 177 -13.31 15.72 -17.07
C GLY A 177 -14.17 14.74 -17.85
N ASN A 178 -13.51 13.90 -18.65
CA ASN A 178 -14.18 13.00 -19.59
C ASN A 178 -13.52 11.62 -19.54
N SER A 179 -13.38 11.10 -18.32
CA SER A 179 -12.97 9.72 -18.02
C SER A 179 -13.97 9.11 -17.04
N TRP A 180 -13.84 7.82 -16.77
CA TRP A 180 -14.66 7.11 -15.78
C TRP A 180 -13.89 6.89 -14.47
N ALA A 181 -12.79 7.61 -14.27
CA ALA A 181 -12.00 7.51 -13.06
C ALA A 181 -12.81 7.98 -11.84
N MET A 182 -12.60 7.32 -10.71
CA MET A 182 -13.34 7.58 -9.48
C MET A 182 -12.40 7.80 -8.29
N TYR A 183 -12.90 8.48 -7.28
CA TYR A 183 -12.27 8.63 -5.97
C TYR A 183 -13.30 8.49 -4.86
N VAL A 184 -12.82 8.29 -3.64
CA VAL A 184 -13.65 8.17 -2.45
C VAL A 184 -13.29 9.30 -1.48
N GLU A 185 -14.32 9.90 -0.90
CA GLU A 185 -14.24 10.87 0.21
C GLU A 185 -14.58 10.12 1.50
N ALA A 186 -13.78 10.32 2.56
CA ALA A 186 -13.96 9.62 3.82
C ALA A 186 -13.49 10.47 5.02
N LEU A 187 -13.94 10.08 6.21
CA LEU A 187 -13.51 10.65 7.48
C LEU A 187 -12.74 9.60 8.31
N LEU A 188 -11.73 10.02 9.07
CA LEU A 188 -11.06 9.10 10.01
C LEU A 188 -12.05 8.64 11.10
N SER A 189 -13.04 9.46 11.45
CA SER A 189 -14.13 9.08 12.35
C SER A 189 -14.99 7.92 11.83
N ASP A 190 -15.02 7.65 10.52
CA ASP A 190 -15.73 6.48 9.94
C ASP A 190 -15.13 5.16 10.47
N CYS A 191 -13.86 5.17 10.89
CA CYS A 191 -13.17 4.04 11.49
C CYS A 191 -13.39 3.92 13.01
N ASN A 192 -14.04 4.89 13.64
CA ASN A 192 -14.32 4.87 15.08
C ASN A 192 -15.64 5.59 15.41
N PRO A 193 -16.80 4.99 15.07
CA PRO A 193 -18.10 5.62 15.26
C PRO A 193 -18.49 5.83 16.73
N ASN A 194 -17.69 5.38 17.69
CA ASN A 194 -18.00 5.47 19.13
C ASN A 194 -17.38 6.70 19.82
N GLU A 195 -16.55 7.50 19.14
CA GLU A 195 -15.97 8.73 19.73
C GLU A 195 -16.86 9.97 19.60
N GLU A 196 -17.95 9.92 18.82
CA GLU A 196 -18.86 11.06 18.65
C GLU A 196 -19.86 11.25 19.80
N GLU A 197 -19.94 10.34 20.79
CA GLU A 197 -20.95 10.37 21.85
C GLU A 197 -20.51 11.03 23.20
N GLU A 198 -19.25 11.45 23.37
CA GLU A 198 -18.74 11.95 24.67
C GLU A 198 -18.74 13.50 24.84
N GLU A 199 -19.31 14.28 23.91
CA GLU A 199 -19.40 15.75 23.99
C GLU A 199 -20.87 16.23 24.08
N GLY A 200 -21.62 15.80 25.09
CA GLY A 200 -23.04 16.20 25.21
C GLY A 200 -23.73 16.12 26.58
N GLY A 201 -23.01 15.90 27.68
CA GLY A 201 -23.62 15.62 28.99
C GLY A 201 -23.20 16.57 30.13
N GLY A 202 -23.32 17.88 29.94
CA GLY A 202 -22.96 18.89 30.97
C GLY A 202 -24.06 19.91 31.26
N GLY A 203 -24.65 19.83 32.47
CA GLY A 203 -25.42 20.89 33.14
C GLY A 203 -26.91 20.97 32.76
N SER A 204 -27.86 21.32 33.63
CA SER A 204 -27.90 21.59 35.07
C SER A 204 -29.38 21.86 35.39
N ASP A 205 -30.04 21.00 36.15
CA ASP A 205 -31.39 21.27 36.66
C ASP A 205 -31.32 21.58 38.15
N GLU A 206 -31.06 22.86 38.45
CA GLU A 206 -31.54 23.52 39.67
C GLU A 206 -32.83 24.28 39.32
N GLU A 207 -33.98 23.78 39.78
CA GLU A 207 -35.08 24.59 40.35
C GLU A 207 -36.08 23.73 41.13
#